data_AF-A0A933EMU7-F1
#
_entry.id   AF-A0A933EMU7-F1
#
_cell.length_a   1.000
_cell.length_b   1.000
_cell.length_c   1.000
_cell.angle_alpha   90.00
_cell.angle_beta   90.00
_cell.angle_gamma   90.00
#
_symmetry.space_group_name_H-M   'P 1'
#
loop_
_entity.id
_entity.type
_entity.pdbx_description
1 polymer ?
#
loop_
_entity_poly.entity_id
_entity_poly.type
_entity_poly.pdbx_seq_one_letter_code
_entity_poly.pdbx_strand_id
1 'polypeptide(L)'
;MSLDRFLPAPLKHLLERYHNLPHIELTAYIGVSIAMLIMLPALPNQETDWGKTYAPAALDWLRGVHAPWELRPNFANPPFVLPLIAPVALLGAHAGFVVFMALMLIALYASARMLGGSPILIVLSYPGIWMLAYGQFEPLVCFGAALGWYALRREKFGLLGIAYVLLAIKPQIGFVPTLLYFLWTPTWKARFRSCWLPAVAIGWTFVNWGLWPLDFLPRVVAADNGVAASIGVSLWPIIGPLALALFAPAVLTPTNRKTRLLLVLAANALASPYSPAYSLLTLLAFPLPWWGYVAASIPAINANGSIFIRAAILLPLGLLIYRGSLPTVRE
;
A
#
# COMPACT_ATOMS: atom_id res chain seq x y z
N MET A 1 28.75 -29.38 -17.38
CA MET A 1 29.79 -28.34 -17.24
C MET A 1 29.10 -27.12 -16.62
N SER A 2 29.25 -26.87 -15.31
CA SER A 2 28.49 -25.82 -14.64
C SER A 2 29.12 -24.44 -14.86
N LEU A 3 28.26 -23.42 -15.03
CA LEU A 3 28.62 -22.01 -15.21
C LEU A 3 29.42 -21.42 -14.03
N ASP A 4 29.51 -22.15 -12.90
CA ASP A 4 30.15 -21.73 -11.66
C ASP A 4 31.67 -21.51 -11.79
N ARG A 5 32.32 -22.01 -12.84
CA ARG A 5 33.77 -21.85 -13.01
C ARG A 5 34.18 -20.53 -13.64
N PHE A 6 33.24 -19.75 -14.16
CA PHE A 6 33.53 -18.53 -14.94
C PHE A 6 33.15 -17.22 -14.23
N LEU A 7 32.62 -17.29 -13.00
CA LEU A 7 32.22 -16.09 -12.26
C LEU A 7 33.30 -15.63 -11.26
N PRO A 8 33.57 -14.30 -11.15
CA PRO A 8 34.50 -13.77 -10.16
C PRO A 8 34.05 -14.07 -8.72
N ALA A 9 34.99 -14.31 -7.81
CA ALA A 9 34.73 -14.64 -6.40
C ALA A 9 33.71 -13.73 -5.67
N PRO A 10 33.68 -12.38 -5.85
CA PRO A 10 32.67 -11.55 -5.21
C PRO A 10 31.23 -11.80 -5.71
N LEU A 11 31.05 -12.26 -6.96
CA LEU A 11 29.73 -12.55 -7.51
C LEU A 11 29.18 -13.90 -7.01
N LYS A 12 30.07 -14.88 -6.81
CA LYS A 12 29.74 -16.16 -6.15
C LYS A 12 29.27 -15.95 -4.71
N HIS A 13 29.98 -15.10 -3.96
CA HIS A 13 29.65 -14.80 -2.57
C HIS A 13 28.30 -14.07 -2.41
N LEU A 14 27.88 -13.29 -3.42
CA LEU A 14 26.57 -12.65 -3.50
C LEU A 14 25.46 -13.67 -3.84
N LEU A 15 25.71 -14.58 -4.78
CA LEU A 15 24.73 -15.61 -5.19
C LEU A 15 24.50 -16.67 -4.11
N GLU A 16 25.54 -17.05 -3.36
CA GLU A 16 25.42 -17.92 -2.17
C GLU A 16 24.71 -17.22 -1.00
N ARG A 17 24.82 -15.89 -0.89
CA ARG A 17 24.02 -15.10 0.07
C ARG A 17 22.53 -15.18 -0.23
N TYR A 18 22.10 -15.14 -1.50
CA TYR A 18 20.67 -15.09 -1.85
C TYR A 18 19.91 -16.42 -1.73
N HIS A 19 20.60 -17.57 -1.68
CA HIS A 19 19.92 -18.86 -1.54
C HIS A 19 19.49 -19.19 -0.09
N ASN A 20 20.14 -18.63 0.93
CA ASN A 20 19.82 -18.85 2.36
C ASN A 20 19.14 -17.66 3.08
N LEU A 21 19.19 -16.47 2.49
CA LEU A 21 18.46 -15.28 2.99
C LEU A 21 16.94 -15.47 3.18
N PRO A 22 16.20 -16.28 2.38
CA PRO A 22 14.76 -16.41 2.54
C PRO A 22 14.36 -16.95 3.91
N HIS A 23 15.15 -17.86 4.49
CA HIS A 23 14.83 -18.49 5.76
C HIS A 23 15.11 -17.56 6.95
N ILE A 24 16.26 -16.88 6.97
CA ILE A 24 16.59 -15.94 8.04
C ILE A 24 15.62 -14.76 8.03
N GLU A 25 15.35 -14.21 6.85
CA GLU A 25 14.41 -13.10 6.69
C GLU A 25 12.97 -13.50 7.08
N LEU A 26 12.51 -14.68 6.66
CA LEU A 26 11.20 -15.19 7.05
C LEU A 26 11.11 -15.42 8.56
N THR A 27 12.12 -16.04 9.17
CA THR A 27 12.16 -16.28 10.61
C THR A 27 12.17 -14.95 11.39
N ALA A 28 12.98 -13.98 10.97
CA ALA A 28 12.99 -12.65 11.57
C ALA A 28 11.64 -11.94 11.41
N TYR A 29 11.04 -12.02 10.22
CA TYR A 29 9.72 -11.46 9.94
C TYR A 29 8.64 -12.08 10.81
N ILE A 30 8.60 -13.42 10.92
CA ILE A 30 7.64 -14.14 11.77
C ILE A 30 7.87 -13.75 13.24
N GLY A 31 9.11 -13.75 13.71
CA GLY A 31 9.44 -13.42 15.10
C GLY A 31 9.01 -12.00 15.47
N VAL A 32 9.32 -11.01 14.63
CA VAL A 32 8.90 -9.62 14.82
C VAL A 32 7.38 -9.47 14.73
N SER A 33 6.74 -10.15 13.77
CA SER A 33 5.28 -10.15 13.61
C SER A 33 4.59 -10.70 14.86
N ILE A 34 5.04 -11.85 15.37
CA ILE A 34 4.48 -12.45 16.59
C ILE A 34 4.69 -11.53 17.80
N ALA A 35 5.91 -11.00 17.98
CA ALA A 35 6.21 -10.09 19.08
C ALA A 35 5.29 -8.85 19.05
N MET A 36 5.09 -8.26 17.87
CA MET A 36 4.20 -7.12 17.68
C MET A 36 2.74 -7.49 17.96
N LEU A 37 2.25 -8.62 17.41
CA LEU A 37 0.88 -9.10 17.65
C LEU A 37 0.59 -9.35 19.13
N ILE A 38 1.57 -9.85 19.89
CA ILE A 38 1.46 -10.05 21.35
C ILE A 38 1.37 -8.70 22.09
N MET A 39 2.01 -7.66 21.57
CA MET A 39 1.98 -6.31 22.18
C MET A 39 0.70 -5.53 21.85
N LEU A 40 0.02 -5.82 20.74
CA LEU A 40 -1.16 -5.07 20.30
C LEU A 40 -2.29 -4.97 21.35
N PRO A 41 -2.64 -6.01 22.13
CA PRO A 41 -3.66 -5.90 23.17
C PRO A 41 -3.34 -4.87 24.25
N ALA A 42 -2.06 -4.52 24.46
CA ALA A 42 -1.64 -3.50 25.40
C ALA A 42 -1.82 -2.06 24.85
N LEU A 43 -2.04 -1.91 23.54
CA LEU A 43 -2.36 -0.60 22.96
C LEU A 43 -3.82 -0.25 23.28
N PRO A 44 -4.11 1.04 23.58
CA PRO A 44 -5.48 1.50 23.73
C PRO A 44 -6.19 1.40 22.39
N ASN A 45 -6.90 0.29 22.16
CA ASN A 45 -7.57 0.01 20.89
C ASN A 45 -8.55 1.12 20.49
N GLN A 46 -9.13 1.79 21.47
CA GLN A 46 -10.01 2.95 21.28
C GLN A 46 -9.31 4.14 20.63
N GLU A 47 -7.98 4.17 20.55
CA GLU A 47 -7.22 5.23 19.89
C GLU A 47 -6.81 4.91 18.45
N THR A 48 -6.96 3.65 18.04
CA THR A 48 -6.58 3.15 16.70
C THR A 48 -7.68 3.40 15.66
N ASP A 49 -7.33 3.40 14.37
CA ASP A 49 -8.33 3.49 13.30
C ASP A 49 -9.24 2.27 13.28
N TRP A 50 -8.72 1.10 13.65
CA TRP A 50 -9.54 -0.09 13.82
C TRP A 50 -10.66 0.11 14.85
N GLY A 51 -10.31 0.52 16.06
CA GLY A 51 -11.26 0.68 17.17
C GLY A 51 -12.15 1.91 17.06
N LYS A 52 -11.66 3.02 16.50
CA LYS A 52 -12.43 4.26 16.32
C LYS A 52 -13.35 4.24 15.09
N THR A 53 -12.88 3.61 14.03
CA THR A 53 -13.42 3.86 12.68
C THR A 53 -13.87 2.57 12.01
N TYR A 54 -12.99 1.60 11.82
CA TYR A 54 -13.26 0.46 10.95
C TYR A 54 -14.22 -0.56 11.58
N ALA A 55 -13.90 -1.07 12.77
CA ALA A 55 -14.77 -2.05 13.42
C ALA A 55 -16.15 -1.47 13.77
N PRO A 56 -16.27 -0.24 14.33
CA PRO A 56 -17.57 0.37 14.55
C PRO A 56 -18.38 0.55 13.26
N ALA A 57 -17.78 1.03 12.17
CA ALA A 57 -18.49 1.21 10.90
C ALA A 57 -19.02 -0.13 10.34
N ALA A 58 -18.23 -1.19 10.45
CA ALA A 58 -18.65 -2.53 10.03
C ALA A 58 -19.80 -3.08 10.88
N LEU A 59 -19.74 -2.89 12.21
CA LEU A 59 -20.80 -3.31 13.12
C LEU A 59 -22.07 -2.49 12.94
N ASP A 60 -21.96 -1.18 12.71
CA ASP A 60 -23.09 -0.30 12.40
C ASP A 60 -23.78 -0.76 11.11
N TRP A 61 -23.01 -1.09 10.07
CA TRP A 61 -23.55 -1.68 8.84
C TRP A 61 -24.27 -3.00 9.08
N LEU A 62 -23.68 -3.93 9.85
CA LEU A 62 -24.31 -5.21 10.21
C LEU A 62 -25.63 -5.03 11.00
N ARG A 63 -25.80 -3.90 11.69
CA ARG A 63 -27.03 -3.53 12.41
C ARG A 63 -28.06 -2.83 11.52
N GLY A 64 -27.80 -2.68 10.22
CA GLY A 64 -28.69 -2.05 9.27
C GLY A 64 -28.51 -0.53 9.12
N VAL A 65 -27.44 0.06 9.65
CA VAL A 65 -27.11 1.46 9.35
C VAL A 65 -26.66 1.54 7.90
N HIS A 66 -27.47 2.22 7.07
CA HIS A 66 -27.22 2.32 5.63
C HIS A 66 -25.91 3.06 5.34
N ALA A 67 -25.68 4.24 5.94
CA ALA A 67 -24.49 5.07 5.69
C ALA A 67 -23.59 5.20 6.93
N PRO A 68 -22.88 4.15 7.36
CA PRO A 68 -22.10 4.17 8.61
C PRO A 68 -20.99 5.24 8.62
N TRP A 69 -20.50 5.67 7.46
CA TRP A 69 -19.52 6.77 7.33
C TRP A 69 -20.07 8.15 7.68
N GLU A 70 -21.39 8.33 7.76
CA GLU A 70 -21.98 9.57 8.26
C GLU A 70 -21.82 9.70 9.77
N LEU A 71 -21.89 8.57 10.49
CA LEU A 71 -21.66 8.49 11.93
C LEU A 71 -20.18 8.44 12.28
N ARG A 72 -19.33 8.07 11.31
CA ARG A 72 -17.88 7.88 11.45
C ARG A 72 -17.13 8.80 10.48
N PRO A 73 -16.97 10.10 10.78
CA PRO A 73 -16.40 11.07 9.84
C PRO A 73 -14.97 10.74 9.39
N ASN A 74 -14.23 9.93 10.15
CA ASN A 74 -12.89 9.46 9.80
C ASN A 74 -12.89 8.23 8.88
N PHE A 75 -14.05 7.63 8.59
CA PHE A 75 -14.16 6.51 7.64
C PHE A 75 -14.07 7.05 6.21
N ALA A 76 -12.85 7.22 5.73
CA ALA A 76 -12.53 7.72 4.39
C ALA A 76 -12.23 6.57 3.39
N ASN A 77 -12.89 5.43 3.56
CA ASN A 77 -12.76 4.27 2.68
C ASN A 77 -14.07 4.02 1.91
N PRO A 78 -14.00 3.41 0.71
CA PRO A 78 -15.21 2.98 0.02
C PRO A 78 -16.05 1.99 0.83
N PRO A 79 -17.39 2.04 0.74
CA PRO A 79 -18.31 1.17 1.49
C PRO A 79 -18.10 -0.33 1.27
N PHE A 80 -17.58 -0.75 0.11
CA PHE A 80 -17.29 -2.18 -0.13
C PHE A 80 -16.24 -2.77 0.81
N VAL A 81 -15.50 -1.94 1.56
CA VAL A 81 -14.57 -2.42 2.58
C VAL A 81 -15.33 -3.04 3.76
N LEU A 82 -16.54 -2.55 4.07
CA LEU A 82 -17.35 -3.02 5.21
C LEU A 82 -17.56 -4.55 5.23
N PRO A 83 -18.05 -5.21 4.16
CA PRO A 83 -18.17 -6.68 4.14
C PRO A 83 -16.82 -7.40 4.27
N LEU A 84 -15.71 -6.79 3.85
CA LEU A 84 -14.38 -7.41 3.97
C LEU A 84 -13.93 -7.46 5.43
N ILE A 85 -14.25 -6.44 6.23
CA ILE A 85 -13.83 -6.35 7.63
C ILE A 85 -14.88 -6.83 8.64
N ALA A 86 -16.14 -6.92 8.24
CA ALA A 86 -17.25 -7.33 9.11
C ALA A 86 -17.01 -8.66 9.84
N PRO A 87 -16.52 -9.75 9.20
CA PRO A 87 -16.23 -11.00 9.91
C PRO A 87 -15.19 -10.83 11.02
N VAL A 88 -14.20 -9.97 10.81
CA VAL A 88 -13.14 -9.69 11.79
C VAL A 88 -13.65 -8.78 12.91
N ALA A 89 -14.52 -7.82 12.59
CA ALA A 89 -15.13 -6.93 13.58
C ALA A 89 -16.04 -7.67 14.58
N LEU A 90 -16.66 -8.78 14.17
CA LEU A 90 -17.50 -9.62 15.03
C LEU A 90 -16.73 -10.34 16.15
N LEU A 91 -15.40 -10.48 16.04
CA LEU A 91 -14.56 -11.11 17.06
C LEU A 91 -14.40 -10.26 18.33
N GLY A 92 -14.95 -9.03 18.34
CA GLY A 92 -14.75 -8.06 19.39
C GLY A 92 -13.52 -7.20 19.16
N ALA A 93 -13.39 -6.13 19.94
CA ALA A 93 -12.48 -5.03 19.63
C ALA A 93 -11.01 -5.48 19.53
N HIS A 94 -10.49 -6.16 20.57
CA HIS A 94 -9.08 -6.57 20.64
C HIS A 94 -8.77 -7.79 19.77
N ALA A 95 -9.57 -8.85 19.84
CA ALA A 95 -9.35 -10.05 19.03
C ALA A 95 -9.49 -9.74 17.53
N GLY A 96 -10.50 -8.94 17.16
CA GLY A 96 -10.64 -8.42 15.80
C GLY A 96 -9.41 -7.61 15.37
N PHE A 97 -8.87 -6.76 16.25
CA PHE A 97 -7.67 -5.98 15.91
C PHE A 97 -6.45 -6.87 15.65
N VAL A 98 -6.20 -7.86 16.51
CA VAL A 98 -5.08 -8.81 16.34
C VAL A 98 -5.22 -9.60 15.04
N VAL A 99 -6.42 -10.13 14.75
CA VAL A 99 -6.68 -10.87 13.50
C VAL A 99 -6.54 -9.96 12.29
N PHE A 100 -7.06 -8.74 12.36
CA PHE A 100 -6.92 -7.73 11.32
C PHE A 100 -5.42 -7.45 11.03
N MET A 101 -4.62 -7.24 12.08
CA MET A 101 -3.19 -7.00 11.91
C MET A 101 -2.42 -8.21 11.39
N ALA A 102 -2.79 -9.43 11.78
CA ALA A 102 -2.21 -10.64 11.23
C ALA A 102 -2.47 -10.73 9.71
N LEU A 103 -3.69 -10.41 9.25
CA LEU A 103 -4.01 -10.35 7.82
C LEU A 103 -3.21 -9.26 7.09
N MET A 104 -3.04 -8.08 7.72
CA MET A 104 -2.22 -7.00 7.17
C MET A 104 -0.76 -7.41 7.02
N LEU A 105 -0.19 -8.10 8.01
CA LEU A 105 1.17 -8.62 7.95
C LEU A 105 1.31 -9.67 6.81
N ILE A 106 0.39 -10.63 6.71
CA ILE A 106 0.39 -11.60 5.61
C ILE A 106 0.35 -10.90 4.24
N ALA A 107 -0.52 -9.91 4.07
CA ALA A 107 -0.61 -9.12 2.85
C ALA A 107 0.70 -8.39 2.54
N LEU A 108 1.32 -7.78 3.55
CA LEU A 108 2.60 -7.07 3.40
C LEU A 108 3.75 -8.02 3.02
N TYR A 109 3.84 -9.17 3.68
CA TYR A 109 4.80 -10.21 3.35
C TYR A 109 4.64 -10.66 1.89
N ALA A 110 3.42 -11.04 1.49
CA ALA A 110 3.14 -11.47 0.13
C ALA A 110 3.50 -10.38 -0.89
N SER A 111 3.18 -9.12 -0.60
CA SER A 111 3.52 -7.97 -1.45
C SER A 111 5.02 -7.85 -1.69
N ALA A 112 5.80 -7.86 -0.61
CA ALA A 112 7.25 -7.78 -0.66
C ALA A 112 7.86 -8.97 -1.43
N ARG A 113 7.34 -10.20 -1.24
CA ARG A 113 7.82 -11.36 -2.00
C ARG A 113 7.51 -11.27 -3.50
N MET A 114 6.34 -10.77 -3.87
CA MET A 114 5.92 -10.64 -5.27
C MET A 114 6.65 -9.48 -5.99
N LEU A 115 6.96 -8.41 -5.26
CA LEU A 115 7.67 -7.24 -5.78
C LEU A 115 9.19 -7.31 -5.55
N GLY A 116 9.68 -8.27 -4.78
CA GLY A 116 11.11 -8.51 -4.51
C GLY A 116 11.73 -7.59 -3.45
N GLY A 117 10.94 -6.93 -2.61
CA GLY A 117 11.41 -6.17 -1.45
C GLY A 117 11.66 -7.03 -0.22
N SER A 118 12.02 -6.38 0.88
CA SER A 118 12.34 -7.04 2.17
C SER A 118 11.20 -6.88 3.18
N PRO A 119 10.42 -7.93 3.48
CA PRO A 119 9.31 -7.87 4.44
C PRO A 119 9.72 -7.28 5.80
N ILE A 120 10.89 -7.67 6.31
CA ILE A 120 11.37 -7.26 7.64
C ILE A 120 11.71 -5.77 7.68
N LEU A 121 12.40 -5.26 6.65
CA LEU A 121 12.74 -3.83 6.59
C LEU A 121 11.48 -2.97 6.45
N ILE A 122 10.43 -3.47 5.79
CA ILE A 122 9.16 -2.76 5.70
C ILE A 122 8.49 -2.69 7.08
N VAL A 123 8.39 -3.80 7.80
CA VAL A 123 7.75 -3.84 9.13
C VAL A 123 8.50 -2.97 10.14
N LEU A 124 9.83 -2.97 10.11
CA LEU A 124 10.67 -2.16 11.00
C LEU A 124 10.78 -0.68 10.58
N SER A 125 10.28 -0.31 9.40
CA SER A 125 10.25 1.09 8.96
C SER A 125 9.17 1.87 9.70
N TYR A 126 9.29 3.20 9.73
CA TYR A 126 8.26 4.06 10.32
C TYR A 126 6.85 3.82 9.73
N PRO A 127 6.64 3.72 8.39
CA PRO A 127 5.35 3.34 7.82
C PRO A 127 4.82 1.99 8.34
N GLY A 128 5.70 1.02 8.54
CA GLY A 128 5.34 -0.30 9.08
C GLY A 128 4.89 -0.24 10.53
N ILE A 129 5.64 0.45 11.38
CA ILE A 129 5.31 0.66 12.79
C ILE A 129 4.01 1.46 12.92
N TRP A 130 3.83 2.52 12.12
CA TRP A 130 2.59 3.29 12.10
C TRP A 130 1.40 2.42 11.74
N MET A 131 1.51 1.62 10.69
CA MET A 131 0.46 0.71 10.25
C MET A 131 0.04 -0.27 11.34
N LEU A 132 1.00 -0.78 12.12
CA LEU A 132 0.74 -1.67 13.26
C LEU A 132 0.13 -0.95 14.46
N ALA A 133 0.61 0.24 14.77
CA ALA A 133 0.11 1.03 15.90
C ALA A 133 -1.34 1.49 15.69
N TYR A 134 -1.71 1.86 14.47
CA TYR A 134 -3.02 2.45 14.17
C TYR A 134 -3.99 1.51 13.45
N GLY A 135 -3.54 0.39 12.92
CA GLY A 135 -4.40 -0.55 12.20
C GLY A 135 -4.82 -0.07 10.83
N GLN A 136 -3.88 0.11 9.91
CA GLN A 136 -4.13 0.64 8.56
C GLN A 136 -4.43 -0.44 7.50
N PHE A 137 -5.18 -0.07 6.46
CA PHE A 137 -5.49 -0.94 5.30
C PHE A 137 -4.37 -1.03 4.24
N GLU A 138 -3.26 -0.33 4.44
CA GLU A 138 -2.28 -0.06 3.39
C GLU A 138 -1.63 -1.33 2.87
N PRO A 139 -1.38 -2.35 3.72
CA PRO A 139 -0.92 -3.63 3.25
C PRO A 139 -1.86 -4.30 2.24
N LEU A 140 -3.18 -4.11 2.31
CA LEU A 140 -4.11 -4.62 1.28
C LEU A 140 -3.94 -3.88 -0.04
N VAL A 141 -3.76 -2.55 0.00
CA VAL A 141 -3.51 -1.75 -1.21
C VAL A 141 -2.17 -2.11 -1.82
N CYS A 142 -1.13 -2.28 -0.99
CA CYS A 142 0.18 -2.78 -1.37
C CYS A 142 0.08 -4.18 -2.01
N PHE A 143 -0.72 -5.06 -1.43
CA PHE A 143 -1.00 -6.39 -1.97
C PHE A 143 -1.75 -6.32 -3.30
N GLY A 144 -2.71 -5.40 -3.44
CA GLY A 144 -3.35 -5.11 -4.72
C GLY A 144 -2.34 -4.70 -5.79
N ALA A 145 -1.40 -3.81 -5.46
CA ALA A 145 -0.34 -3.40 -6.38
C ALA A 145 0.54 -4.61 -6.78
N ALA A 146 1.01 -5.39 -5.80
CA ALA A 146 1.84 -6.56 -6.03
C ALA A 146 1.13 -7.66 -6.83
N LEU A 147 -0.13 -7.94 -6.50
CA LEU A 147 -0.99 -8.91 -7.18
C LEU A 147 -1.29 -8.48 -8.61
N GLY A 148 -1.54 -7.20 -8.86
CA GLY A 148 -1.76 -6.70 -10.22
C GLY A 148 -0.53 -6.88 -11.10
N TRP A 149 0.66 -6.59 -10.57
CA TRP A 149 1.93 -6.85 -11.27
C TRP A 149 2.12 -8.34 -11.58
N TYR A 150 1.92 -9.21 -10.59
CA TYR A 150 2.01 -10.66 -10.76
C TYR A 150 0.99 -11.20 -11.78
N ALA A 151 -0.27 -10.79 -11.65
CA ALA A 151 -1.36 -11.22 -12.51
C ALA A 151 -1.11 -10.82 -13.96
N LEU A 152 -0.60 -9.61 -14.20
CA LEU A 152 -0.26 -9.13 -15.53
C LEU A 152 0.87 -9.97 -16.17
N ARG A 153 1.95 -10.26 -15.42
CA ARG A 153 3.07 -11.10 -15.91
C ARG A 153 2.67 -12.54 -16.20
N ARG A 154 1.69 -13.06 -15.45
CA ARG A 154 1.20 -14.45 -15.58
C ARG A 154 -0.06 -14.56 -16.45
N GLU A 155 -0.51 -13.46 -17.04
CA GLU A 155 -1.75 -13.35 -17.83
C GLU A 155 -3.00 -13.88 -17.08
N LYS A 156 -3.02 -13.74 -15.75
CA LYS A 156 -4.13 -14.15 -14.88
C LYS A 156 -5.11 -12.99 -14.68
N PHE A 157 -5.81 -12.60 -15.73
CA PHE A 157 -6.69 -11.40 -15.71
C PHE A 157 -7.81 -11.43 -14.65
N GLY A 158 -8.25 -12.61 -14.22
CA GLY A 158 -9.18 -12.74 -13.08
C GLY A 158 -8.55 -12.25 -11.77
N LEU A 159 -7.28 -12.61 -11.51
CA LEU A 159 -6.52 -12.08 -10.37
C LEU A 159 -6.25 -10.59 -10.51
N LEU A 160 -6.13 -10.09 -11.74
CA LEU A 160 -5.99 -8.65 -11.99
C LEU A 160 -7.25 -7.88 -11.59
N GLY A 161 -8.44 -8.47 -11.78
CA GLY A 161 -9.68 -7.90 -11.25
C GLY A 161 -9.71 -7.82 -9.71
N ILE A 162 -9.18 -8.84 -9.02
CA ILE A 162 -9.03 -8.80 -7.56
C ILE A 162 -8.07 -7.67 -7.15
N ALA A 163 -6.95 -7.53 -7.86
CA ALA A 163 -6.00 -6.44 -7.64
C ALA A 163 -6.66 -5.06 -7.78
N TYR A 164 -7.53 -4.86 -8.77
CA TYR A 164 -8.28 -3.60 -8.93
C TYR A 164 -9.20 -3.30 -7.75
N VAL A 165 -9.92 -4.31 -7.22
CA VAL A 165 -10.76 -4.15 -6.02
C VAL A 165 -9.93 -3.78 -4.79
N LEU A 166 -8.78 -4.43 -4.59
CA LEU A 166 -7.87 -4.12 -3.49
C LEU A 166 -7.26 -2.72 -3.60
N LEU A 167 -6.86 -2.31 -4.80
CA LEU A 167 -6.35 -0.95 -5.06
C LEU A 167 -7.43 0.10 -4.81
N ALA A 168 -8.69 -0.20 -5.11
CA ALA A 168 -9.80 0.71 -4.86
C ALA A 168 -10.04 0.98 -3.37
N ILE A 169 -9.50 0.19 -2.43
CA ILE A 169 -9.64 0.44 -0.97
C ILE A 169 -9.13 1.84 -0.58
N LYS A 170 -8.09 2.32 -1.28
CA LYS A 170 -7.59 3.71 -1.20
C LYS A 170 -7.45 4.28 -2.62
N PRO A 171 -8.52 4.83 -3.21
CA PRO A 171 -8.52 5.30 -4.60
C PRO A 171 -7.38 6.27 -4.91
N GLN A 172 -7.05 7.15 -3.97
CA GLN A 172 -5.97 8.13 -4.08
C GLN A 172 -4.56 7.53 -4.20
N ILE A 173 -4.38 6.28 -3.78
CA ILE A 173 -3.13 5.52 -3.97
C ILE A 173 -3.27 4.51 -5.11
N GLY A 174 -4.43 3.85 -5.23
CA GLY A 174 -4.65 2.72 -6.11
C GLY A 174 -5.18 3.03 -7.51
N PHE A 175 -5.68 4.25 -7.77
CA PHE A 175 -6.22 4.62 -9.08
C PHE A 175 -5.15 4.56 -10.18
N VAL A 176 -4.00 5.18 -9.94
CA VAL A 176 -2.91 5.24 -10.92
C VAL A 176 -2.34 3.85 -11.28
N PRO A 177 -1.98 2.98 -10.33
CA PRO A 177 -1.53 1.63 -10.69
C PRO A 177 -2.64 0.81 -11.38
N THR A 178 -3.91 1.00 -11.03
CA THR A 178 -5.05 0.37 -11.74
C THR A 178 -5.07 0.79 -13.21
N LEU A 179 -4.95 2.08 -13.50
CA LEU A 179 -4.90 2.61 -14.85
C LEU A 179 -3.70 2.06 -15.64
N LEU A 180 -2.51 2.04 -15.03
CA LEU A 180 -1.32 1.45 -15.68
C LEU A 180 -1.54 -0.01 -16.06
N TYR A 181 -2.06 -0.82 -15.15
CA TYR A 181 -2.33 -2.23 -15.41
C TYR A 181 -3.38 -2.42 -16.50
N PHE A 182 -4.43 -1.61 -16.51
CA PHE A 182 -5.44 -1.63 -17.57
C PHE A 182 -4.81 -1.31 -18.95
N LEU A 183 -3.97 -0.27 -19.01
CA LEU A 183 -3.27 0.11 -20.24
C LEU A 183 -2.26 -0.94 -20.70
N TRP A 184 -1.55 -1.58 -19.78
CA TRP A 184 -0.58 -2.64 -20.08
C TRP A 184 -1.23 -4.00 -20.40
N THR A 185 -2.53 -4.14 -20.17
CA THR A 185 -3.28 -5.34 -20.56
C THR A 185 -3.41 -5.37 -22.09
N PRO A 186 -2.94 -6.44 -22.77
CA PRO A 186 -2.61 -6.39 -24.21
C PRO A 186 -3.82 -6.41 -25.14
N THR A 187 -4.95 -6.99 -24.72
CA THR A 187 -6.14 -7.15 -25.57
C THR A 187 -7.39 -6.62 -24.89
N TRP A 188 -8.34 -6.11 -25.68
CA TRP A 188 -9.65 -5.67 -25.17
C TRP A 188 -10.39 -6.79 -24.43
N LYS A 189 -10.33 -8.02 -24.94
CA LYS A 189 -10.91 -9.19 -24.27
C LYS A 189 -10.31 -9.41 -22.88
N ALA A 190 -9.00 -9.26 -22.72
CA ALA A 190 -8.33 -9.35 -21.43
C ALA A 190 -8.70 -8.17 -20.50
N ARG A 191 -8.83 -6.96 -21.04
CA ARG A 191 -9.29 -5.76 -20.29
C ARG A 191 -10.69 -5.95 -19.73
N PHE A 192 -11.65 -6.39 -20.54
CA PHE A 192 -13.00 -6.68 -20.05
C PHE A 192 -13.00 -7.79 -18.99
N ARG A 193 -12.16 -8.82 -19.17
CA ARG A 193 -11.95 -9.90 -18.19
C ARG A 193 -11.24 -9.46 -16.92
N SER A 194 -10.53 -8.35 -16.86
CA SER A 194 -10.03 -7.81 -15.59
C SER A 194 -11.02 -6.87 -14.93
N CYS A 195 -11.91 -6.24 -15.70
CA CYS A 195 -12.93 -5.32 -15.20
C CYS A 195 -14.18 -6.00 -14.61
N TRP A 196 -14.46 -7.28 -14.87
CA TRP A 196 -15.71 -7.91 -14.41
C TRP A 196 -15.88 -7.84 -12.88
N LEU A 197 -14.85 -8.20 -12.11
CA LEU A 197 -14.95 -8.25 -10.65
C LEU A 197 -15.09 -6.85 -10.04
N PRO A 198 -14.31 -5.83 -10.44
CA PRO A 198 -14.58 -4.45 -10.06
C PRO A 198 -15.97 -3.95 -10.46
N ALA A 199 -16.45 -4.31 -11.65
CA ALA A 199 -17.79 -3.92 -12.08
C ALA A 199 -18.88 -4.54 -11.19
N VAL A 200 -18.73 -5.81 -10.82
CA VAL A 200 -19.61 -6.48 -9.85
C VAL A 200 -19.52 -5.82 -8.47
N ALA A 201 -18.32 -5.51 -7.99
CA ALA A 201 -18.12 -4.85 -6.71
C ALA A 201 -18.76 -3.45 -6.69
N ILE A 202 -18.52 -2.64 -7.71
CA ILE A 202 -19.12 -1.30 -7.88
C ILE A 202 -20.64 -1.41 -7.99
N GLY A 203 -21.15 -2.30 -8.84
CA GLY A 203 -22.58 -2.52 -8.99
C GLY A 203 -23.24 -2.93 -7.68
N TRP A 204 -22.62 -3.84 -6.93
CA TRP A 204 -23.06 -4.21 -5.59
C TRP A 204 -23.06 -3.01 -4.63
N THR A 205 -22.06 -2.13 -4.70
CA THR A 205 -22.07 -0.93 -3.86
C THR A 205 -23.19 0.05 -4.22
N PHE A 206 -23.51 0.23 -5.49
CA PHE A 206 -24.60 1.11 -5.91
C PHE A 206 -25.96 0.56 -5.51
N VAL A 207 -26.13 -0.76 -5.54
CA VAL A 207 -27.37 -1.41 -5.07
C VAL A 207 -27.56 -1.21 -3.56
N ASN A 208 -26.49 -1.30 -2.77
CA ASN A 208 -26.59 -1.24 -1.30
C ASN A 208 -26.50 0.17 -0.72
N TRP A 209 -25.89 1.12 -1.43
CA TRP A 209 -25.57 2.45 -0.90
C TRP A 209 -25.85 3.61 -1.85
N GLY A 210 -26.45 3.35 -3.02
CA GLY A 210 -26.73 4.38 -4.01
C GLY A 210 -25.46 5.03 -4.56
N LEU A 211 -25.55 6.31 -4.92
CA LEU A 211 -24.47 7.09 -5.54
C LEU A 211 -23.46 7.64 -4.52
N TRP A 212 -23.02 6.81 -3.57
CA TRP A 212 -22.09 7.16 -2.51
C TRP A 212 -20.80 7.91 -2.96
N PRO A 213 -20.24 7.74 -4.18
CA PRO A 213 -19.07 8.52 -4.58
C PRO A 213 -19.31 10.03 -4.62
N LEU A 214 -20.56 10.47 -4.87
CA LEU A 214 -20.92 11.89 -4.88
C LEU A 214 -20.83 12.52 -3.48
N ASP A 215 -21.15 11.75 -2.44
CA ASP A 215 -21.04 12.18 -1.04
C ASP A 215 -19.63 11.99 -0.47
N PHE A 216 -18.92 10.99 -0.97
CA PHE A 216 -17.59 10.61 -0.52
C PHE A 216 -16.51 11.57 -1.01
N LEU A 217 -16.55 11.96 -2.29
CA LEU A 217 -15.48 12.77 -2.89
C LEU A 217 -15.30 14.12 -2.19
N PRO A 218 -16.36 14.91 -1.88
CA PRO A 218 -16.21 16.14 -1.11
C PRO A 218 -15.61 15.93 0.27
N ARG A 219 -15.93 14.81 0.95
CA ARG A 219 -15.40 14.49 2.28
C ARG A 219 -13.91 14.17 2.25
N VAL A 220 -13.46 13.40 1.26
CA VAL A 220 -12.03 13.11 1.07
C VAL A 220 -11.26 14.41 0.82
N VAL A 221 -11.78 15.29 -0.04
CA VAL A 221 -11.17 16.59 -0.31
C VAL A 221 -11.17 17.49 0.93
N ALA A 222 -12.22 17.46 1.74
CA ALA A 222 -12.31 18.26 2.97
C ALA A 222 -11.38 17.75 4.09
N ALA A 223 -11.31 16.43 4.30
CA ALA A 223 -10.43 15.80 5.27
C ALA A 223 -8.94 16.06 4.97
N ASP A 224 -8.61 16.24 3.70
CA ASP A 224 -7.27 16.53 3.19
C ASP A 224 -6.71 17.87 3.72
N ASN A 225 -7.55 18.89 3.84
CA ASN A 225 -7.10 20.26 4.17
C ASN A 225 -6.55 20.44 5.59
N GLY A 226 -6.81 19.51 6.52
CA GLY A 226 -6.32 19.59 7.91
C GLY A 226 -5.23 18.58 8.24
N VAL A 227 -5.48 17.30 7.98
CA VAL A 227 -4.61 16.19 8.43
C VAL A 227 -3.48 15.92 7.43
N ALA A 228 -3.69 16.08 6.13
CA ALA A 228 -2.65 15.81 5.13
C ALA A 228 -1.47 16.79 5.22
N ALA A 229 -1.71 18.01 5.69
CA ALA A 229 -0.67 19.00 5.89
C ALA A 229 0.30 18.64 7.05
N SER A 230 -0.13 17.87 8.04
CA SER A 230 0.71 17.54 9.21
C SER A 230 1.41 16.20 9.09
N ILE A 231 0.81 15.23 8.38
CA ILE A 231 1.33 13.85 8.31
C ILE A 231 1.57 13.31 6.89
N GLY A 232 1.37 14.15 5.87
CA GLY A 232 1.48 13.78 4.45
C GLY A 232 2.90 13.83 3.87
N VAL A 233 3.11 12.99 2.85
CA VAL A 233 4.27 13.04 1.93
C VAL A 233 3.91 13.69 0.58
N SER A 234 2.73 14.28 0.49
CA SER A 234 2.29 14.99 -0.71
C SER A 234 2.91 16.38 -0.82
N LEU A 235 3.26 16.76 -2.04
CA LEU A 235 3.61 18.14 -2.43
C LEU A 235 2.38 18.92 -2.90
N TRP A 236 1.22 18.29 -3.04
CA TRP A 236 -0.02 18.94 -3.45
C TRP A 236 -0.39 20.14 -2.57
N PRO A 237 -0.27 20.11 -1.23
CA PRO A 237 -0.56 21.30 -0.41
C PRO A 237 0.41 22.47 -0.62
N ILE A 238 1.57 22.24 -1.27
CA ILE A 238 2.63 23.24 -1.48
C ILE A 238 2.55 23.83 -2.88
N ILE A 239 2.47 22.97 -3.90
CA ILE A 239 2.53 23.38 -5.32
C ILE A 239 1.25 23.05 -6.10
N GLY A 240 0.22 22.52 -5.43
CA GLY A 240 -1.07 22.22 -6.02
C GLY A 240 -0.99 21.24 -7.20
N PRO A 241 -1.83 21.44 -8.23
CA PRO A 241 -1.83 20.63 -9.44
C PRO A 241 -0.50 20.57 -10.20
N LEU A 242 0.45 21.49 -9.96
CA LEU A 242 1.79 21.41 -10.57
C LEU A 242 2.55 20.15 -10.13
N ALA A 243 2.20 19.54 -8.99
CA ALA A 243 2.76 18.26 -8.56
C ALA A 243 2.50 17.13 -9.58
N LEU A 244 1.47 17.24 -10.43
CA LEU A 244 1.20 16.28 -11.50
C LEU A 244 2.34 16.22 -12.54
N ALA A 245 3.16 17.26 -12.67
CA ALA A 245 4.34 17.26 -13.53
C ALA A 245 5.37 16.18 -13.11
N LEU A 246 5.32 15.69 -11.87
CA LEU A 246 6.17 14.59 -11.38
C LEU A 246 5.86 13.24 -12.03
N PHE A 247 4.69 13.08 -12.68
CA PHE A 247 4.43 11.90 -13.50
C PHE A 247 5.27 11.89 -14.79
N ALA A 248 5.70 13.04 -15.30
CA ALA A 248 6.51 13.12 -16.51
C ALA A 248 7.82 12.30 -16.39
N PRO A 249 8.69 12.51 -15.38
CA PRO A 249 9.88 11.67 -15.22
C PRO A 249 9.55 10.19 -14.97
N ALA A 250 8.41 9.87 -14.35
CA ALA A 250 8.01 8.49 -14.09
C ALA A 250 7.55 7.74 -15.36
N VAL A 251 6.83 8.40 -16.26
CA VAL A 251 6.22 7.79 -17.45
C VAL A 251 7.13 7.89 -18.68
N LEU A 252 7.85 9.00 -18.84
CA LEU A 252 8.67 9.28 -20.03
C LEU A 252 10.05 8.62 -19.98
N THR A 253 10.54 8.23 -18.80
CA THR A 253 11.86 7.59 -18.69
C THR A 253 11.82 6.16 -19.25
N PRO A 254 12.70 5.80 -20.21
CA PRO A 254 12.83 4.45 -20.71
C PRO A 254 13.26 3.48 -19.61
N THR A 255 12.30 2.74 -19.07
CA THR A 255 12.48 1.76 -17.98
C THR A 255 11.61 0.54 -18.24
N ASN A 256 11.97 -0.60 -17.63
CA ASN A 256 11.11 -1.79 -17.61
C ASN A 256 9.79 -1.50 -16.87
N ARG A 257 8.77 -2.33 -17.04
CA ARG A 257 7.43 -2.02 -16.51
C ARG A 257 7.41 -2.04 -14.97
N LYS A 258 8.21 -2.91 -14.33
CA LYS A 258 8.31 -2.97 -12.87
C LYS A 258 8.88 -1.70 -12.26
N THR A 259 9.99 -1.21 -12.80
CA THR A 259 10.63 0.05 -12.38
C THR A 259 9.71 1.22 -12.69
N ARG A 260 9.04 1.22 -13.84
CA ARG A 260 8.05 2.25 -14.19
C ARG A 260 6.90 2.30 -13.18
N LEU A 261 6.38 1.14 -12.75
CA LEU A 261 5.38 1.06 -11.70
C LEU A 261 5.87 1.70 -10.40
N LEU A 262 7.09 1.38 -9.95
CA LEU A 262 7.69 1.99 -8.76
C LEU A 262 7.79 3.52 -8.88
N LEU A 263 8.29 4.02 -10.02
CA LEU A 263 8.40 5.47 -10.26
C LEU A 263 7.05 6.17 -10.31
N VAL A 264 6.04 5.53 -10.91
CA VAL A 264 4.68 6.08 -10.98
C VAL A 264 4.01 6.08 -9.60
N LEU A 265 4.23 5.05 -8.78
CA LEU A 265 3.78 5.05 -7.39
C LEU A 265 4.48 6.15 -6.57
N ALA A 266 5.78 6.39 -6.81
CA ALA A 266 6.52 7.46 -6.16
C ALA A 266 5.99 8.85 -6.57
N ALA A 267 5.75 9.06 -7.86
CA ALA A 267 5.11 10.27 -8.37
C ALA A 267 3.70 10.44 -7.77
N ASN A 268 2.90 9.37 -7.70
CA ASN A 268 1.58 9.41 -7.10
C ASN A 268 1.61 9.76 -5.61
N ALA A 269 2.59 9.24 -4.85
CA ALA A 269 2.74 9.58 -3.44
C ALA A 269 3.03 11.08 -3.23
N LEU A 270 3.74 11.73 -4.16
CA LEU A 270 4.04 13.16 -4.13
C LEU A 270 2.92 14.03 -4.70
N ALA A 271 2.18 13.52 -5.70
CA ALA A 271 1.21 14.30 -6.48
C ALA A 271 -0.24 14.08 -6.05
N SER A 272 -0.54 13.05 -5.26
CA SER A 272 -1.89 12.81 -4.76
C SER A 272 -2.24 13.85 -3.68
N PRO A 273 -3.43 14.47 -3.69
CA PRO A 273 -3.85 15.43 -2.67
C PRO A 273 -3.64 14.87 -1.25
N TYR A 274 -4.08 13.62 -1.06
CA TYR A 274 -3.96 12.88 0.19
C TYR A 274 -3.00 11.69 0.05
N SER A 275 -1.81 11.82 0.60
CA SER A 275 -0.81 10.74 0.67
C SER A 275 -0.10 10.76 2.03
N PRO A 276 -0.68 10.13 3.05
CA PRO A 276 -0.07 10.02 4.38
C PRO A 276 1.21 9.19 4.35
N ALA A 277 2.17 9.47 5.25
CA ALA A 277 3.49 8.83 5.27
C ALA A 277 3.45 7.29 5.32
N TYR A 278 2.45 6.71 6.00
CA TYR A 278 2.27 5.26 6.03
C TYR A 278 1.95 4.64 4.66
N SER A 279 1.49 5.43 3.68
CA SER A 279 1.23 4.96 2.30
C SER A 279 2.51 4.63 1.55
N LEU A 280 3.67 5.08 2.04
CA LEU A 280 4.98 4.70 1.50
C LEU A 280 5.25 3.19 1.59
N LEU A 281 4.46 2.42 2.35
CA LEU A 281 4.49 0.95 2.33
C LEU A 281 4.38 0.38 0.92
N THR A 282 3.63 1.02 0.01
CA THR A 282 3.53 0.57 -1.38
C THR A 282 4.84 0.67 -2.15
N LEU A 283 5.71 1.62 -1.80
CA LEU A 283 7.06 1.77 -2.37
C LEU A 283 8.05 0.81 -1.73
N LEU A 284 7.99 0.68 -0.40
CA LEU A 284 8.91 -0.16 0.39
C LEU A 284 8.77 -1.66 0.07
N ALA A 285 7.66 -2.09 -0.53
CA ALA A 285 7.49 -3.45 -1.04
C ALA A 285 8.40 -3.79 -2.24
N PHE A 286 9.00 -2.79 -2.89
CA PHE A 286 9.99 -3.00 -3.95
C PHE A 286 11.41 -3.16 -3.38
N PRO A 287 12.35 -3.74 -4.14
CA PRO A 287 13.76 -3.73 -3.78
C PRO A 287 14.31 -2.30 -3.86
N LEU A 288 14.42 -1.64 -2.71
CA LEU A 288 15.00 -0.31 -2.61
C LEU A 288 16.48 -0.36 -2.19
N PRO A 289 17.29 0.63 -2.58
CA PRO A 289 18.60 0.85 -1.97
C PRO A 289 18.46 1.16 -0.47
N TRP A 290 19.52 0.93 0.31
CA TRP A 290 19.51 1.10 1.77
C TRP A 290 19.02 2.49 2.21
N TRP A 291 19.37 3.54 1.45
CA TRP A 291 18.96 4.92 1.75
C TRP A 291 17.45 5.10 1.70
N GLY A 292 16.73 4.30 0.89
CA GLY A 292 15.28 4.36 0.80
C GLY A 292 14.60 3.96 2.11
N TYR A 293 15.11 2.92 2.78
CA TYR A 293 14.63 2.50 4.09
C TYR A 293 15.00 3.51 5.19
N VAL A 294 16.18 4.13 5.10
CA VAL A 294 16.58 5.20 6.02
C VAL A 294 15.65 6.41 5.86
N ALA A 295 15.42 6.87 4.63
CA ALA A 295 14.54 7.99 4.33
C ALA A 295 13.10 7.76 4.81
N ALA A 296 12.58 6.53 4.64
CA ALA A 296 11.27 6.16 5.15
C ALA A 296 11.17 6.21 6.68
N SER A 297 12.27 6.02 7.40
CA SER A 297 12.31 5.92 8.86
C SER A 297 12.68 7.24 9.57
N ILE A 298 13.09 8.28 8.85
CA ILE A 298 13.37 9.61 9.44
C ILE A 298 12.24 10.12 10.35
N PRO A 299 10.94 9.98 10.00
CA PRO A 299 9.86 10.44 10.88
C PRO A 299 9.86 9.80 12.29
N ALA A 300 10.48 8.63 12.46
CA ALA A 300 10.58 7.97 13.76
C ALA A 300 11.48 8.73 14.76
N ILE A 301 12.37 9.60 14.28
CA ILE A 301 13.26 10.40 15.14
C ILE A 301 12.46 11.37 16.01
N ASN A 302 11.38 11.92 15.47
CA ASN A 302 10.48 12.81 16.22
C ASN A 302 9.08 12.79 15.59
N ALA A 303 8.25 11.86 16.07
CA ALA A 303 6.88 11.69 15.60
C ALA A 303 5.96 12.89 15.90
N ASN A 304 6.35 13.79 16.80
CA ASN A 304 5.58 14.99 17.14
C ASN A 304 5.93 16.19 16.24
N GLY A 305 7.02 16.11 15.47
CA GLY A 305 7.49 17.19 14.62
C GLY A 305 7.00 17.03 13.17
N SER A 306 6.14 17.94 12.71
CA SER A 306 5.65 17.97 11.32
C SER A 306 6.80 18.00 10.28
N ILE A 307 7.95 18.57 10.63
CA ILE A 307 9.14 18.60 9.77
C ILE A 307 9.74 17.22 9.53
N PHE A 308 9.78 16.35 10.54
CA PHE A 308 10.34 15.00 10.42
C PHE A 308 9.40 14.09 9.65
N ILE A 309 8.09 14.26 9.82
CA ILE A 309 7.11 13.52 9.01
C ILE A 309 7.22 13.93 7.53
N ARG A 310 7.37 15.23 7.25
CA ARG A 310 7.61 15.72 5.88
C ARG A 310 8.93 15.24 5.28
N ALA A 311 9.94 14.91 6.08
CA ALA A 311 11.18 14.33 5.56
C ALA A 311 10.96 12.98 4.86
N ALA A 312 9.83 12.30 5.09
CA ALA A 312 9.46 11.10 4.33
C ALA A 312 9.24 11.36 2.83
N ILE A 313 9.07 12.63 2.40
CA ILE A 313 9.09 13.07 0.98
C ILE A 313 10.40 12.67 0.28
N LEU A 314 11.50 12.60 1.03
CA LEU A 314 12.82 12.26 0.48
C LEU A 314 12.85 10.88 -0.18
N LEU A 315 12.02 9.93 0.28
CA LEU A 315 11.94 8.62 -0.35
C LEU A 315 11.40 8.70 -1.79
N PRO A 316 10.13 9.07 -2.04
CA PRO A 316 9.60 9.11 -3.40
C PRO A 316 10.35 10.12 -4.28
N LEU A 317 10.79 11.26 -3.74
CA LEU A 317 11.58 12.22 -4.50
C LEU A 317 12.94 11.64 -4.90
N GLY A 318 13.63 10.97 -3.98
CA GLY A 318 14.89 10.28 -4.25
C GLY A 318 14.74 9.19 -5.31
N LEU A 319 13.62 8.46 -5.34
CA LEU A 319 13.36 7.45 -6.37
C LEU A 319 13.18 8.06 -7.76
N LEU A 320 12.51 9.21 -7.86
CA LEU A 320 12.36 9.93 -9.14
C LEU A 320 13.69 10.47 -9.66
N ILE A 321 14.60 10.88 -8.77
CA ILE A 321 15.94 11.39 -9.11
C ILE A 321 16.91 10.25 -9.43
N TYR A 322 17.00 9.23 -8.57
CA TYR A 322 17.97 8.13 -8.63
C TYR A 322 17.54 6.95 -9.53
N ARG A 323 16.76 7.25 -10.58
CA ARG A 323 16.12 6.23 -11.43
C ARG A 323 17.09 5.36 -12.24
N GLY A 324 18.28 5.88 -12.59
CA GLY A 324 19.26 5.19 -13.44
C GLY A 324 20.02 4.04 -12.76
N SER A 325 19.92 3.96 -11.44
CA SER A 325 20.66 3.05 -10.56
C SER A 325 19.73 2.13 -9.79
N LEU A 326 18.42 2.20 -10.06
CA LEU A 326 17.47 1.21 -9.55
C LEU A 326 17.81 -0.16 -10.15
N PRO A 327 17.83 -1.23 -9.35
CA PRO A 327 18.15 -2.56 -9.84
C PRO A 327 17.27 -2.90 -11.04
N THR A 328 17.88 -3.10 -12.20
CA THR A 328 17.19 -3.64 -13.37
C THR A 328 16.93 -5.12 -13.09
N VAL A 329 15.80 -5.41 -12.46
CA VAL A 329 15.31 -6.78 -12.35
C VAL A 329 15.06 -7.25 -13.78
N ARG A 330 15.87 -8.21 -14.27
CA ARG A 330 15.61 -8.87 -15.55
C ARG A 330 14.21 -9.50 -15.45
N GLU A 331 13.29 -9.05 -16.31
CA GLU A 331 11.90 -9.50 -16.35
C GLU A 331 11.77 -10.95 -16.85
#